data_AF-A0A6N9HA22-F1
#
_entry.id   AF-A0A6N9HA22-F1
#
_cell.length_a   1.000
_cell.length_b   1.000
_cell.length_c   1.000
_cell.angle_alpha   90.00
_cell.angle_beta   90.00
_cell.angle_gamma   90.00
#
_symmetry.space_group_name_H-M   'P 1'
#
loop_
_entity.id
_entity.type
_entity.pdbx_description
1 polymer ?
#
loop_
_entity_poly.entity_id
_entity_poly.type
_entity_poly.pdbx_seq_one_letter_code
_entity_poly.pdbx_strand_id
1 'polypeptide(L)'
;MEQPYRPPRVLFVCTGNICRSAMAEHLLRHRLREQGREDALAIASAGLSDEEAGNPMNPVSARVLAGHGIEAGEHAARQVTAQQLADADLAVAMTRRHRAGLERLAAGLPAERRPRIVMLRELGEPELGADGEPLDVDDPWYGGPEDHEEVFRELEAHLPALVAELTGR
;
A
#
# COMPACT_ATOMS: atom_id res chain seq x y z
N MET A 1 -4.08 14.01 31.05
CA MET A 1 -2.87 14.10 30.21
C MET A 1 -3.33 13.69 28.83
N GLU A 2 -3.67 14.66 27.97
CA GLU A 2 -4.06 14.39 26.59
C GLU A 2 -2.87 13.76 25.87
N GLN A 3 -3.05 12.54 25.35
CA GLN A 3 -2.04 11.94 24.49
C GLN A 3 -1.98 12.75 23.19
N PRO A 4 -0.79 13.07 22.66
CA PRO A 4 -0.68 13.80 21.41
C PRO A 4 -1.35 12.99 20.29
N TYR A 5 -2.10 13.68 19.43
CA TYR A 5 -2.69 13.07 18.25
C TYR A 5 -1.61 12.45 17.38
N ARG A 6 -1.75 11.15 17.10
CA ARG A 6 -0.92 10.42 16.13
C ARG A 6 -1.83 10.02 14.97
N PRO A 7 -1.57 10.47 13.74
CA PRO A 7 -2.39 10.05 12.62
C PRO A 7 -2.26 8.53 12.41
N PRO A 8 -3.36 7.84 12.04
CA PRO A 8 -3.31 6.43 11.71
C PRO A 8 -2.27 6.15 10.62
N ARG A 9 -1.54 5.05 10.75
CA ARG A 9 -0.46 4.67 9.85
C ARG A 9 -0.87 3.51 8.94
N VAL A 10 -0.74 3.73 7.63
CA VAL A 10 -0.93 2.71 6.60
C VAL A 10 0.42 2.31 5.98
N LEU A 11 0.63 1.00 5.81
CA LEU A 11 1.79 0.43 5.13
C LEU A 11 1.36 -0.41 3.92
N PHE A 12 1.67 0.04 2.71
CA PHE A 12 1.44 -0.75 1.48
C PHE A 12 2.62 -1.68 1.20
N VAL A 13 2.34 -2.95 0.86
CA VAL A 13 3.38 -3.94 0.62
C VAL A 13 3.12 -4.74 -0.66
N CYS A 14 4.12 -4.73 -1.55
CA CYS A 14 4.20 -5.63 -2.70
C CYS A 14 5.51 -6.42 -2.67
N THR A 15 5.97 -6.96 -3.80
CA THR A 15 7.20 -7.77 -3.84
C THR A 15 8.44 -6.90 -3.65
N GLY A 16 8.77 -6.03 -4.61
CA GLY A 16 10.01 -5.24 -4.61
C GLY A 16 9.86 -3.76 -4.26
N ASN A 17 8.67 -3.29 -3.88
CA ASN A 17 8.43 -1.87 -3.59
C ASN A 17 8.68 -0.89 -4.75
N ILE A 18 8.61 -1.32 -6.01
CA ILE A 18 8.84 -0.42 -7.15
C ILE A 18 7.60 -0.17 -8.03
N CYS A 19 6.58 -1.06 -7.97
CA CYS A 19 5.34 -0.93 -8.76
C CYS A 19 4.14 -0.63 -7.85
N ARG A 20 3.33 -1.66 -7.54
CA ARG A 20 2.04 -1.56 -6.83
C ARG A 20 2.07 -0.75 -5.52
N SER A 21 2.95 -1.11 -4.57
CA SER A 21 2.97 -0.43 -3.26
C SER A 21 3.51 1.00 -3.31
N ALA A 22 4.46 1.27 -4.22
CA ALA A 22 4.94 2.62 -4.45
C ALA A 22 3.84 3.48 -5.09
N MET A 23 3.16 2.98 -6.12
CA MET A 23 2.02 3.70 -6.71
C MET A 23 0.92 4.00 -5.68
N ALA A 24 0.60 3.03 -4.82
CA ALA A 24 -0.39 3.22 -3.75
C ALA A 24 -0.02 4.38 -2.81
N GLU A 25 1.24 4.45 -2.38
CA GLU A 25 1.75 5.53 -1.51
C GLU A 25 1.61 6.90 -2.16
N HIS A 26 2.08 7.03 -3.41
CA HIS A 26 2.07 8.32 -4.12
C HIS A 26 0.65 8.77 -4.47
N LEU A 27 -0.18 7.85 -4.96
CA LEU A 27 -1.58 8.11 -5.25
C LEU A 27 -2.33 8.58 -4.00
N LEU A 28 -2.25 7.83 -2.89
CA LEU A 28 -2.97 8.19 -1.68
C LEU A 28 -2.49 9.54 -1.11
N ARG A 29 -1.18 9.78 -1.07
CA ARG A 29 -0.62 11.05 -0.60
C ARG A 29 -1.10 12.22 -1.44
N HIS A 30 -1.14 12.06 -2.77
CA HIS A 30 -1.64 13.08 -3.68
C HIS A 30 -3.11 13.38 -3.43
N ARG A 31 -3.98 12.35 -3.34
CA ARG A 31 -5.42 12.55 -3.12
C ARG A 31 -5.74 13.22 -1.79
N LEU A 32 -5.00 12.89 -0.72
CA LEU A 32 -5.17 13.59 0.56
C LEU A 32 -4.72 15.05 0.47
N ARG A 33 -3.64 15.34 -0.25
CA ARG A 33 -3.16 16.71 -0.49
C ARG A 33 -4.18 17.56 -1.25
N GLU A 34 -4.78 17.02 -2.31
CA GLU A 34 -5.83 17.73 -3.06
C GLU A 34 -7.04 18.10 -2.18
N GLN A 35 -7.28 17.34 -1.11
CA GLN A 35 -8.35 17.58 -0.15
C GLN A 35 -7.94 18.42 1.06
N GLY A 36 -6.66 18.86 1.15
CA GLY A 36 -6.12 19.55 2.33
C GLY A 36 -6.09 18.67 3.59
N ARG A 37 -5.87 17.37 3.41
CA ARG A 37 -5.87 16.34 4.46
C ARG A 37 -4.52 15.62 4.56
N GLU A 38 -3.40 16.28 4.26
CA GLU A 38 -2.08 15.63 4.26
C GLU A 38 -1.74 14.97 5.59
N ASP A 39 -2.17 15.57 6.69
CA ASP A 39 -1.90 15.10 8.05
C ASP A 39 -2.92 14.07 8.57
N ALA A 40 -3.90 13.67 7.75
CA ALA A 40 -4.93 12.73 8.18
C ALA A 40 -4.40 11.30 8.34
N LEU A 41 -3.34 10.92 7.60
CA LEU A 41 -2.75 9.59 7.62
C LEU A 41 -1.22 9.66 7.50
N ALA A 42 -0.53 8.80 8.22
CA ALA A 42 0.88 8.51 7.98
C ALA A 42 1.00 7.39 6.93
N ILE A 43 1.47 7.71 5.73
CA ILE A 43 1.53 6.78 4.59
C ILE A 43 2.96 6.30 4.36
N ALA A 44 3.14 4.99 4.21
CA ALA A 44 4.40 4.40 3.79
C ALA A 44 4.18 3.19 2.87
N SER A 45 5.17 2.88 2.05
CA SER A 45 5.27 1.62 1.31
C SER A 45 6.58 0.89 1.58
N ALA A 46 6.54 -0.42 1.35
CA ALA A 46 7.69 -1.33 1.40
C ALA A 46 7.48 -2.54 0.48
N GLY A 47 8.49 -3.40 0.41
CA GLY A 47 8.53 -4.66 -0.35
C GLY A 47 8.76 -5.84 0.59
N LEU A 48 8.30 -7.02 0.23
CA LEU A 48 8.66 -8.25 0.95
C LEU A 48 10.12 -8.66 0.69
N SER A 49 10.63 -8.43 -0.53
CA SER A 49 12.03 -8.65 -0.87
C SER A 49 12.84 -7.36 -0.80
N ASP A 50 14.15 -7.51 -0.67
CA ASP A 50 15.17 -6.45 -0.74
C ASP A 50 15.83 -6.38 -2.12
N GLU A 51 15.36 -7.15 -3.10
CA GLU A 51 15.93 -7.25 -4.45
C GLU A 51 16.06 -5.90 -5.16
N GLU A 52 15.16 -4.96 -4.85
CA GLU A 52 15.12 -3.61 -5.42
C GLU A 52 15.52 -2.53 -4.41
N ALA A 53 16.12 -2.89 -3.27
CA ALA A 53 16.43 -1.93 -2.22
C ALA A 53 17.29 -0.76 -2.76
N GLY A 54 16.81 0.47 -2.53
CA GLY A 54 17.43 1.70 -3.00
C GLY A 54 17.04 2.13 -4.43
N ASN A 55 16.41 1.25 -5.23
CA ASN A 55 16.00 1.61 -6.58
C ASN A 55 14.81 2.58 -6.58
N PRO A 56 14.70 3.44 -7.62
CA PRO A 56 13.54 4.30 -7.78
C PRO A 56 12.28 3.49 -8.10
N MET A 57 11.14 4.17 -8.12
CA MET A 57 9.91 3.58 -8.65
C MET A 57 10.14 3.08 -10.09
N ASN A 58 9.50 1.97 -10.44
CA ASN A 58 9.51 1.44 -11.79
C ASN A 58 9.12 2.56 -12.79
N PRO A 59 9.89 2.78 -13.87
CA PRO A 59 9.66 3.90 -14.78
C PRO A 59 8.29 3.92 -15.46
N VAL A 60 7.67 2.75 -15.70
CA VAL A 60 6.34 2.66 -16.29
C VAL A 60 5.28 3.05 -15.25
N SER A 61 5.43 2.59 -14.01
CA SER A 61 4.59 3.03 -12.87
C SER A 61 4.65 4.55 -12.66
N ALA A 62 5.86 5.12 -12.67
CA ALA A 62 6.06 6.55 -12.54
C ALA A 62 5.43 7.33 -13.70
N ARG A 63 5.51 6.81 -14.94
CA ARG A 63 4.87 7.42 -16.11
C ARG A 63 3.35 7.39 -16.03
N VAL A 64 2.76 6.28 -15.56
CA VAL A 64 1.32 6.17 -15.33
C VAL A 64 0.87 7.21 -14.30
N LEU A 65 1.54 7.31 -13.14
CA LEU A 65 1.25 8.36 -12.16
C LEU A 65 1.34 9.76 -12.76
N ALA A 66 2.40 10.05 -13.51
CA ALA A 66 2.58 11.36 -14.15
C ALA A 66 1.46 11.65 -15.19
N GLY A 67 0.98 10.63 -15.91
CA GLY A 67 -0.17 10.74 -16.81
C GLY A 67 -1.46 11.17 -16.11
N HIS A 68 -1.58 10.87 -14.82
CA HIS A 68 -2.68 11.29 -13.93
C HIS A 68 -2.35 12.56 -13.12
N GLY A 69 -1.29 13.28 -13.46
CA GLY A 69 -0.87 14.50 -12.75
C GLY A 69 -0.23 14.26 -11.38
N ILE A 70 0.20 13.03 -11.10
CA ILE A 70 0.79 12.63 -9.83
C ILE A 70 2.30 12.48 -9.99
N GLU A 71 3.04 13.39 -9.35
CA GLU A 71 4.49 13.31 -9.31
C GLU A 71 4.95 12.19 -8.37
N ALA A 72 5.68 11.21 -8.91
CA ALA A 72 6.27 10.11 -8.15
C ALA A 72 7.42 10.55 -7.22
N GLY A 73 7.84 11.83 -7.26
CA GLY A 73 8.83 12.40 -6.34
C GLY A 73 10.10 11.56 -6.18
N GLU A 74 10.75 11.70 -5.03
CA GLU A 74 11.82 10.78 -4.63
C GLU A 74 11.20 9.53 -3.99
N HIS A 75 11.44 8.37 -4.61
CA HIS A 75 11.11 7.06 -4.07
C HIS A 75 12.39 6.23 -3.99
N ALA A 76 12.57 5.51 -2.90
CA ALA A 76 13.64 4.53 -2.74
C ALA A 76 13.04 3.25 -2.17
N ALA A 77 13.04 2.20 -2.96
CA ALA A 77 12.49 0.91 -2.57
C ALA A 77 13.20 0.36 -1.33
N ARG A 78 12.45 -0.29 -0.46
CA ARG A 78 12.95 -0.84 0.80
C ARG A 78 12.19 -2.09 1.20
N GLN A 79 12.88 -3.02 1.84
CA GLN A 79 12.25 -4.17 2.44
C GLN A 79 11.46 -3.78 3.69
N VAL A 80 10.30 -4.40 3.90
CA VAL A 80 9.51 -4.25 5.12
C VAL A 80 10.28 -4.81 6.30
N THR A 81 10.34 -4.02 7.36
CA THR A 81 10.92 -4.43 8.65
C THR A 81 9.84 -4.76 9.66
N ALA A 82 10.17 -5.58 10.65
CA ALA A 82 9.29 -5.87 11.78
C ALA A 82 8.83 -4.58 12.50
N GLN A 83 9.72 -3.60 12.62
CA GLN A 83 9.41 -2.32 13.25
C GLN A 83 8.41 -1.50 12.42
N GLN A 84 8.59 -1.38 11.10
CA GLN A 84 7.62 -0.71 10.24
C GLN A 84 6.25 -1.38 10.28
N LEU A 85 6.22 -2.71 10.31
CA LEU A 85 4.98 -3.46 10.42
C LEU A 85 4.31 -3.21 11.78
N ALA A 86 5.08 -3.20 12.86
CA ALA A 86 4.60 -2.95 14.22
C ALA A 86 4.16 -1.51 14.48
N ASP A 87 4.59 -0.57 13.64
CA ASP A 87 4.20 0.84 13.71
C ASP A 87 2.96 1.13 12.85
N ALA A 88 2.56 0.21 11.97
CA ALA A 88 1.36 0.35 11.15
C ALA A 88 0.11 0.06 11.99
N ASP A 89 -0.97 0.79 11.72
CA ASP A 89 -2.31 0.44 12.20
C ASP A 89 -2.98 -0.50 11.18
N LEU A 90 -2.67 -0.31 9.89
CA LEU A 90 -3.12 -1.14 8.77
C LEU A 90 -1.96 -1.44 7.80
N ALA A 91 -1.73 -2.72 7.52
CA ALA A 91 -0.86 -3.16 6.45
C ALA A 91 -1.68 -3.71 5.28
N VAL A 92 -1.45 -3.19 4.08
CA VAL A 92 -2.19 -3.52 2.87
C VAL A 92 -1.32 -4.34 1.92
N ALA A 93 -1.71 -5.59 1.72
CA ALA A 93 -1.08 -6.53 0.82
C ALA A 93 -1.70 -6.43 -0.59
N MET A 94 -0.87 -6.54 -1.62
CA MET A 94 -1.38 -6.57 -3.00
C MET A 94 -1.84 -7.97 -3.43
N THR A 95 -1.38 -9.02 -2.76
CA THR A 95 -1.74 -10.40 -3.08
C THR A 95 -1.80 -11.25 -1.82
N ARG A 96 -2.41 -12.43 -1.90
CA ARG A 96 -2.42 -13.47 -0.85
C ARG A 96 -1.01 -13.86 -0.43
N ARG A 97 -0.07 -13.92 -1.38
CA ARG A 97 1.35 -14.16 -1.07
C ARG A 97 1.94 -13.03 -0.23
N HIS A 98 1.62 -11.77 -0.56
CA HIS A 98 2.06 -10.63 0.24
C HIS A 98 1.46 -10.67 1.64
N ARG A 99 0.15 -10.96 1.75
CA ARG A 99 -0.55 -11.12 3.03
C ARG A 99 0.09 -12.21 3.89
N ALA A 100 0.29 -13.41 3.35
CA ALA A 100 0.95 -14.50 4.06
C ALA A 100 2.40 -14.15 4.50
N GLY A 101 3.13 -13.38 3.69
CA GLY A 101 4.46 -12.87 4.07
C GLY A 101 4.40 -11.91 5.25
N LEU A 102 3.45 -10.98 5.25
CA LEU A 102 3.23 -10.05 6.35
C LEU A 102 2.75 -10.77 7.61
N GLU A 103 1.85 -11.75 7.50
CA GLU A 103 1.38 -12.55 8.64
C GLU A 103 2.52 -13.33 9.29
N ARG A 104 3.44 -13.90 8.49
CA ARG A 104 4.67 -14.54 9.02
C ARG A 104 5.56 -13.55 9.75
N LEU A 105 5.75 -12.35 9.21
CA LEU A 105 6.52 -11.30 9.88
C LEU A 105 5.84 -10.84 11.17
N ALA A 106 4.51 -10.68 11.15
CA ALA A 106 3.70 -10.29 12.31
C ALA A 106 3.68 -11.34 13.41
N ALA A 107 3.85 -12.63 13.07
CA ALA A 107 3.94 -13.70 14.06
C ALA A 107 5.13 -13.51 15.02
N GLY A 108 6.19 -12.83 14.58
CA GLY A 108 7.33 -12.45 15.42
C GLY A 108 7.10 -11.21 16.30
N LEU A 109 5.97 -10.51 16.14
CA LEU A 109 5.63 -9.33 16.92
C LEU A 109 4.80 -9.68 18.17
N PRO A 110 4.94 -8.90 19.27
CA PRO A 110 3.97 -8.91 20.38
C PRO A 110 2.55 -8.70 19.87
N ALA A 111 1.58 -9.41 20.44
CA ALA A 111 0.20 -9.44 19.92
C ALA A 111 -0.44 -8.03 19.87
N GLU A 112 -0.15 -7.20 20.87
CA GLU A 112 -0.59 -5.81 21.00
C GLU A 112 0.03 -4.84 19.98
N ARG A 113 1.09 -5.25 19.30
CA ARG A 113 1.76 -4.47 18.25
C ARG A 113 1.49 -5.00 16.84
N ARG A 114 0.64 -6.02 16.68
CA ARG A 114 0.31 -6.56 15.37
C ARG A 114 -0.66 -5.63 14.65
N PRO A 115 -0.34 -5.14 13.44
CA PRO A 115 -1.29 -4.36 12.67
C PRO A 115 -2.44 -5.25 12.21
N ARG A 116 -3.54 -4.62 11.80
CA ARG A 116 -4.48 -5.32 10.92
C ARG A 116 -3.81 -5.51 9.56
N ILE A 117 -3.90 -6.73 9.01
CA ILE A 117 -3.40 -7.05 7.67
C ILE A 117 -4.59 -7.37 6.78
N VAL A 118 -4.69 -6.70 5.63
CA VAL A 118 -5.75 -6.90 4.64
C VAL A 118 -5.15 -6.93 3.24
N MET A 119 -5.86 -7.50 2.28
CA MET A 119 -5.58 -7.28 0.87
C MET A 119 -6.26 -6.00 0.34
N LEU A 120 -5.70 -5.38 -0.70
CA LEU A 120 -6.29 -4.17 -1.28
C LEU A 120 -7.76 -4.39 -1.68
N ARG A 121 -8.05 -5.47 -2.40
CA ARG A 121 -9.39 -5.80 -2.87
C ARG A 121 -10.35 -6.32 -1.79
N GLU A 122 -9.94 -6.32 -0.52
CA GLU A 122 -10.84 -6.49 0.64
C GLU A 122 -11.49 -5.17 1.07
N LEU A 123 -10.95 -4.03 0.63
CA LEU A 123 -11.37 -2.71 1.09
C LEU A 123 -12.57 -2.22 0.29
N GLY A 124 -13.59 -1.71 1.00
CA GLY A 124 -14.82 -1.23 0.37
C GLY A 124 -15.78 -2.38 0.07
N GLU A 125 -16.16 -2.54 -1.19
CA GLU A 125 -16.91 -3.71 -1.67
C GLU A 125 -15.91 -4.81 -2.06
N PRO A 126 -15.81 -5.93 -1.30
CA PRO A 126 -14.79 -6.93 -1.55
C PRO A 126 -14.98 -7.62 -2.90
N GLU A 127 -13.91 -7.68 -3.68
CA GLU A 127 -13.89 -8.46 -4.93
C GLU A 127 -13.39 -9.87 -4.64
N LEU A 128 -14.32 -10.83 -4.66
CA LEU A 128 -14.03 -12.22 -4.29
C LEU A 128 -13.87 -13.12 -5.51
N GLY A 129 -12.91 -14.03 -5.44
CA GLY A 129 -12.75 -15.14 -6.37
C GLY A 129 -13.79 -16.24 -6.15
N ALA A 130 -13.74 -17.27 -7.01
CA ALA A 130 -14.63 -18.43 -6.91
C ALA A 130 -14.46 -19.23 -5.61
N ASP A 131 -13.32 -19.09 -4.94
CA ASP A 131 -13.00 -19.66 -3.63
C ASP A 131 -13.55 -18.83 -2.46
N GLY A 132 -14.18 -17.68 -2.73
CA GLY A 132 -14.69 -16.75 -1.72
C GLY A 132 -13.58 -15.89 -1.08
N GLU A 133 -12.36 -15.99 -1.58
CA GLU A 133 -11.22 -15.22 -1.09
C GLU A 133 -11.04 -13.93 -1.91
N PRO A 134 -10.47 -12.87 -1.32
CA PRO A 134 -10.19 -11.63 -2.03
C PRO A 134 -9.25 -11.83 -3.22
N LEU A 135 -9.56 -11.18 -4.33
CA LEU A 135 -8.74 -11.23 -5.54
C LEU A 135 -7.38 -10.55 -5.34
N ASP A 136 -6.38 -11.11 -6.01
CA ASP A 136 -5.03 -10.54 -6.07
C ASP A 136 -5.02 -9.31 -7.01
N VAL A 137 -4.19 -8.32 -6.70
CA VAL A 137 -3.81 -7.26 -7.64
C VAL A 137 -2.69 -7.81 -8.52
N ASP A 138 -2.95 -7.88 -9.82
CA ASP A 138 -2.03 -8.45 -10.81
C ASP A 138 -0.66 -7.74 -10.79
N ASP A 139 0.40 -8.49 -11.06
CA ASP A 139 1.76 -7.96 -11.01
C ASP A 139 2.16 -7.35 -12.37
N PRO A 140 2.32 -6.03 -12.48
CA PRO A 140 2.61 -5.40 -13.76
C PRO A 140 4.10 -5.48 -14.12
N TRP A 141 4.95 -6.09 -13.29
CA TRP A 141 6.42 -6.02 -13.41
C TRP A 141 6.95 -6.38 -14.81
N TYR A 142 6.42 -7.44 -15.42
CA TYR A 142 6.80 -7.88 -16.77
C TYR A 142 5.82 -7.40 -17.86
N GLY A 143 4.86 -6.56 -17.47
CA GLY A 143 3.80 -6.05 -18.31
C GLY A 143 4.15 -4.76 -19.05
N GLY A 144 3.19 -4.28 -19.83
CA GLY A 144 3.23 -3.01 -20.54
C GLY A 144 2.51 -1.89 -19.76
N PRO A 145 2.47 -0.67 -20.33
CA PRO A 145 1.77 0.47 -19.73
C PRO A 145 0.32 0.17 -19.32
N GLU A 146 -0.39 -0.66 -20.07
CA GLU A 146 -1.77 -1.05 -19.79
C GLU A 146 -1.92 -1.83 -18.47
N ASP A 147 -0.97 -2.72 -18.15
CA ASP A 147 -0.97 -3.47 -16.89
C ASP A 147 -0.73 -2.53 -15.69
N HIS A 148 0.12 -1.52 -15.85
CA HIS A 148 0.35 -0.50 -14.84
C HIS A 148 -0.86 0.42 -14.65
N GLU A 149 -1.55 0.76 -15.74
CA GLU A 149 -2.78 1.55 -15.73
C GLU A 149 -3.92 0.79 -15.03
N GLU A 150 -4.00 -0.53 -15.22
CA GLU A 150 -4.95 -1.39 -14.49
C GLU A 150 -4.72 -1.34 -12.99
N VAL A 151 -3.47 -1.52 -12.55
CA VAL A 151 -3.12 -1.38 -11.14
C VAL A 151 -3.46 0.01 -10.61
N PHE A 152 -3.22 1.07 -11.39
CA PHE A 152 -3.62 2.43 -11.00
C PHE A 152 -5.13 2.52 -10.76
N ARG A 153 -5.95 2.01 -11.69
CA ARG A 153 -7.43 2.00 -11.57
C ARG A 153 -7.89 1.23 -10.34
N GLU A 154 -7.30 0.08 -10.06
CA GLU A 154 -7.62 -0.70 -8.85
C GLU A 154 -7.28 0.06 -7.57
N LEU A 155 -6.09 0.64 -7.50
CA LEU A 155 -5.70 1.47 -6.36
C LEU A 155 -6.65 2.64 -6.17
N GLU A 156 -6.98 3.36 -7.25
CA GLU A 156 -7.91 4.48 -7.23
C GLU A 156 -9.31 4.07 -6.70
N ALA A 157 -9.79 2.89 -7.07
CA ALA A 157 -11.10 2.39 -6.65
C ALA A 157 -11.15 2.06 -5.14
N HIS A 158 -10.09 1.46 -4.58
CA HIS A 158 -10.12 0.94 -3.19
C HIS A 158 -9.60 1.92 -2.13
N LEU A 159 -8.71 2.86 -2.51
CA LEU A 159 -8.12 3.81 -1.55
C LEU A 159 -9.14 4.70 -0.79
N PRO A 160 -10.28 5.14 -1.37
CA PRO A 160 -11.29 5.89 -0.62
C PRO A 160 -11.86 5.11 0.57
N ALA A 161 -12.09 3.80 0.42
CA ALA A 161 -12.58 2.96 1.51
C ALA A 161 -11.55 2.82 2.63
N LEU A 162 -10.26 2.71 2.29
CA LEU A 162 -9.16 2.74 3.25
C LEU A 162 -9.15 4.02 4.09
N VAL A 163 -9.29 5.18 3.43
CA VAL A 163 -9.33 6.48 4.11
C VAL A 163 -10.53 6.56 5.05
N ALA A 164 -11.71 6.12 4.59
CA ALA A 164 -12.91 6.09 5.42
C ALA A 164 -12.74 5.20 6.66
N GLU A 165 -12.11 4.04 6.51
CA GLU A 165 -11.90 3.11 7.62
C GLU A 165 -10.90 3.63 8.66
N LEU A 166 -9.81 4.27 8.22
CA LEU A 166 -8.77 4.77 9.11
C LEU A 166 -9.15 6.10 9.77
N THR A 167 -9.94 6.95 9.10
CA THR A 167 -10.31 8.28 9.60
C THR A 167 -11.71 8.37 10.20
N GLY A 168 -12.54 7.33 10.02
CA GLY A 168 -13.87 7.22 10.62
C GLY A 168 -13.89 6.50 11.98
N ARG A 169 -12.73 6.09 12.50
CA ARG A 169 -12.55 5.57 13.86
C ARG A 169 -12.18 6.70 14.80
#